data_AF-U2T6D4-F1
#
_entry.id   AF-U2T6D4-F1
#
_cell.length_a   1.000
_cell.length_b   1.000
_cell.length_c   1.000
_cell.angle_alpha   90.00
_cell.angle_beta   90.00
_cell.angle_gamma   90.00
#
_symmetry.space_group_name_H-M   'P 1'
#
loop_
_entity.id
_entity.type
_entity.pdbx_description
1 polymer ?
#
loop_
_entity_poly.entity_id
_entity_poly.type
_entity_poly.pdbx_seq_one_letter_code
_entity_poly.pdbx_strand_id
1 'polypeptide(L)'
;MQLLEMAIRKQFPPLYTSLGVYLPLITTNCAVLGVTILAIEDGYTYLESLVAALGGGLGFLFAMVLFCGVRRRVEEADPPEAFKGMPITLMAAAIVAMAFMGFAGVIENLFGV
;
A
#
# COMPACT_ATOMS: atom_id res chain seq x y z
N MET A 1 -14.98 8.39 -2.09
CA MET A 1 -14.33 8.63 -0.78
C MET A 1 -15.13 9.56 0.12
N GLN A 2 -15.84 10.58 -0.38
CA GLN A 2 -16.68 11.46 0.47
C GLN A 2 -17.67 10.70 1.39
N LEU A 3 -18.28 9.60 0.93
CA LEU A 3 -19.13 8.77 1.79
C LEU A 3 -18.35 8.12 2.95
N LEU A 4 -17.11 7.69 2.69
CA LEU A 4 -16.23 7.12 3.72
C LEU A 4 -15.78 8.19 4.72
N GLU A 5 -15.54 9.42 4.25
CA GLU A 5 -15.23 10.57 5.11
C GLU A 5 -16.36 10.84 6.12
N MET A 6 -17.60 10.87 5.64
CA MET A 6 -18.79 11.04 6.49
C MET A 6 -18.99 9.88 7.46
N ALA A 7 -18.71 8.64 7.03
CA ALA A 7 -18.79 7.45 7.87
C ALA A 7 -17.73 7.49 8.99
N ILE A 8 -16.46 7.78 8.68
CA ILE A 8 -15.37 7.87 9.66
C ILE A 8 -15.60 9.02 10.64
N ARG A 9 -16.06 10.18 10.16
CA ARG A 9 -16.40 11.33 11.03
C ARG A 9 -17.49 10.98 12.06
N LYS A 10 -18.44 10.10 11.71
CA LYS A 10 -19.54 9.69 12.58
C LYS A 10 -19.18 8.52 13.50
N GLN A 11 -18.45 7.52 13.02
CA GLN A 11 -18.17 6.29 13.76
C GLN A 11 -16.84 6.33 14.53
N PHE A 12 -15.81 7.02 14.01
CA PHE A 12 -14.45 7.03 14.57
C PHE A 12 -13.84 8.44 14.57
N PRO A 13 -14.38 9.37 15.38
CA PRO A 13 -13.88 10.75 15.47
C PRO A 13 -12.37 10.90 15.77
N PRO A 14 -11.71 10.10 16.64
CA PRO A 14 -10.27 10.25 16.86
C PRO A 14 -9.44 9.93 15.60
N LEU A 15 -9.89 8.99 14.77
CA LEU A 15 -9.19 8.64 13.53
C LEU A 15 -9.33 9.73 12.47
N TYR A 16 -10.49 10.40 12.40
CA TYR A 16 -10.69 11.56 11.53
C TYR A 16 -9.75 12.72 11.88
N THR A 17 -9.55 13.01 13.17
CA THR A 17 -8.67 14.10 13.62
C THR A 17 -7.19 13.82 13.29
N SER A 18 -6.76 12.55 13.36
CA SER A 18 -5.39 12.15 13.00
C SER A 18 -5.16 12.01 11.49
N LEU A 19 -6.19 11.65 10.72
CA LEU A 19 -6.07 11.25 9.32
C LEU A 19 -6.77 12.21 8.32
N GLY A 20 -7.36 13.30 8.80
CA GLY A 20 -8.30 14.14 8.04
C GLY A 20 -7.78 14.63 6.68
N VAL A 21 -6.52 15.07 6.59
CA VAL A 21 -5.91 15.51 5.31
C VAL A 21 -5.49 14.33 4.42
N TYR A 22 -5.21 13.17 5.01
CA TYR A 22 -4.82 11.97 4.27
C TYR A 22 -6.01 11.25 3.64
N LEU A 23 -7.21 11.45 4.18
CA LEU A 23 -8.45 10.82 3.72
C LEU A 23 -8.74 11.08 2.23
N PRO A 24 -8.70 12.34 1.73
CA PRO A 24 -8.79 12.63 0.29
C PRO A 24 -7.60 12.08 -0.49
N LEU A 25 -6.39 12.16 0.08
CA LEU A 25 -5.14 11.72 -0.54
C LEU A 25 -5.10 10.20 -0.83
N ILE A 26 -5.91 9.40 -0.14
CA ILE A 26 -6.09 7.97 -0.44
C ILE A 26 -6.68 7.76 -1.85
N THR A 27 -7.57 8.65 -2.32
CA THR A 27 -8.18 8.49 -3.65
C THR A 27 -7.22 8.72 -4.80
N THR A 28 -6.22 9.59 -4.60
CA THR A 28 -5.18 9.87 -5.57
C THR A 28 -3.93 9.01 -5.33
N ASN A 29 -4.07 7.92 -4.59
CA ASN A 29 -2.98 6.97 -4.37
C ASN A 29 -2.64 6.22 -5.67
N CYS A 30 -1.36 6.10 -5.96
CA CYS A 30 -0.86 5.43 -7.16
C CYS A 30 -1.26 3.95 -7.25
N ALA A 31 -1.42 3.23 -6.14
CA ALA A 31 -1.85 1.84 -6.14
C ALA A 31 -3.32 1.71 -6.57
N VAL A 32 -4.19 2.59 -6.07
CA VAL A 32 -5.62 2.57 -6.43
C VAL A 32 -5.80 2.87 -7.92
N LEU A 33 -5.11 3.91 -8.40
CA LEU A 33 -5.15 4.29 -9.81
C LEU A 33 -4.52 3.21 -10.72
N GLY A 34 -3.41 2.59 -10.28
CA GLY A 34 -2.76 1.50 -11.01
C GLY A 34 -3.66 0.27 -11.21
N VAL A 35 -4.37 -0.17 -10.15
CA VAL A 35 -5.31 -1.29 -10.26
C VAL A 35 -6.46 -0.97 -11.23
N THR A 36 -6.96 0.26 -11.23
CA THR A 36 -8.01 0.66 -12.18
C THR A 36 -7.54 0.71 -13.62
N ILE A 37 -6.30 1.12 -13.88
CA ILE A 37 -5.72 1.13 -15.23
C ILE A 37 -5.51 -0.30 -15.72
N LEU A 38 -4.90 -1.16 -14.89
CA LEU A 38 -4.66 -2.57 -15.24
C LEU A 38 -5.96 -3.31 -15.58
N ALA A 39 -7.03 -3.08 -14.82
CA ALA A 39 -8.32 -3.69 -15.11
C ALA A 39 -8.89 -3.27 -16.48
N ILE A 40 -8.60 -2.04 -16.94
CA ILE A 40 -9.03 -1.54 -18.25
C ILE A 40 -8.12 -2.08 -19.36
N GLU A 41 -6.80 -2.08 -19.15
CA GLU A 41 -5.81 -2.57 -20.13
C GLU A 41 -5.98 -4.07 -20.40
N ASP A 42 -6.23 -4.86 -19.36
CA ASP A 42 -6.44 -6.31 -19.47
C ASP A 42 -7.88 -6.69 -19.90
N GLY A 43 -8.78 -5.71 -20.01
CA GLY A 43 -10.16 -5.92 -20.47
C GLY A 43 -11.03 -6.76 -19.53
N TYR A 44 -10.81 -6.65 -18.21
CA TYR A 44 -11.54 -7.44 -17.21
C TYR A 44 -13.04 -7.16 -17.21
N THR A 45 -13.84 -8.20 -17.03
CA THR A 45 -15.28 -8.08 -16.76
C THR A 45 -15.53 -7.49 -15.38
N TYR A 46 -16.78 -7.11 -15.07
CA TYR A 46 -17.14 -6.51 -13.78
C TYR A 46 -16.74 -7.37 -12.57
N LEU A 47 -16.97 -8.69 -12.66
CA LEU A 47 -16.61 -9.62 -11.58
C LEU A 47 -15.10 -9.77 -11.42
N GLU A 48 -14.37 -9.89 -12.52
CA GLU A 48 -12.90 -9.98 -12.52
C GLU A 48 -12.27 -8.70 -11.96
N SER A 49 -12.78 -7.54 -12.36
CA SER A 49 -12.36 -6.23 -11.84
C SER A 49 -12.59 -6.11 -10.33
N LEU A 50 -13.71 -6.65 -9.82
CA LEU A 50 -14.02 -6.64 -8.39
C LEU A 50 -13.03 -7.53 -7.61
N VAL A 51 -12.73 -8.71 -8.13
CA VAL A 51 -11.75 -9.63 -7.52
C VAL A 51 -10.34 -9.04 -7.59
N ALA A 52 -9.95 -8.44 -8.72
CA ALA A 52 -8.67 -7.76 -8.88
C ALA A 52 -8.52 -6.58 -7.92
N ALA A 53 -9.57 -5.78 -7.72
CA ALA A 53 -9.58 -4.68 -6.76
C ALA A 53 -9.44 -5.17 -5.30
N LEU A 54 -10.14 -6.25 -4.94
CA LEU A 54 -10.00 -6.87 -3.61
C LEU A 54 -8.61 -7.47 -3.40
N GLY A 55 -8.09 -8.21 -4.39
CA GLY A 55 -6.75 -8.79 -4.35
C GLY A 55 -5.66 -7.73 -4.26
N GLY A 56 -5.73 -6.68 -5.09
CA GLY A 56 -4.81 -5.55 -5.07
C GLY A 56 -4.87 -4.78 -3.75
N GLY A 57 -6.07 -4.55 -3.20
CA GLY A 57 -6.25 -3.92 -1.90
C GLY A 57 -5.66 -4.74 -0.74
N LEU A 58 -5.88 -6.06 -0.73
CA LEU A 58 -5.32 -6.96 0.28
C LEU A 58 -3.78 -7.06 0.17
N GLY A 59 -3.24 -7.13 -1.05
CA GLY A 59 -1.80 -7.11 -1.30
C GLY A 59 -1.15 -5.81 -0.81
N PHE A 60 -1.78 -4.65 -1.10
CA PHE A 60 -1.31 -3.36 -0.61
C PHE A 60 -1.34 -3.26 0.91
N LEU A 61 -2.40 -3.76 1.55
CA LEU A 61 -2.49 -3.83 3.01
C LEU A 61 -1.34 -4.66 3.59
N PHE A 62 -1.10 -5.85 3.04
CA PHE A 62 -0.02 -6.73 3.48
C PHE A 62 1.36 -6.08 3.34
N ALA A 63 1.63 -5.45 2.19
CA ALA A 63 2.87 -4.73 1.94
C ALA A 63 3.08 -3.56 2.94
N MET A 64 2.02 -2.80 3.23
CA MET A 64 2.08 -1.69 4.20
C MET A 64 2.33 -2.16 5.63
N VAL A 65 1.75 -3.29 6.06
CA VAL A 65 2.00 -3.86 7.39
C VAL A 65 3.47 -4.27 7.53
N LEU A 66 4.03 -4.94 6.52
CA LEU A 66 5.45 -5.30 6.50
C LEU A 66 6.34 -4.06 6.52
N PHE A 67 6.03 -3.06 5.70
CA PHE A 67 6.77 -1.81 5.66
C PHE A 67 6.77 -1.08 7.01
N CYS A 68 5.63 -1.01 7.70
CA CYS A 68 5.55 -0.45 9.05
C CYS A 68 6.46 -1.21 10.04
N GLY A 69 6.49 -2.55 9.96
CA GLY A 69 7.36 -3.37 10.79
C GLY A 69 8.85 -3.09 10.54
N VAL A 70 9.27 -3.07 9.27
CA VAL A 70 10.66 -2.78 8.88
C VAL A 70 11.04 -1.36 9.27
N ARG A 71 10.19 -0.35 8.95
CA ARG A 71 10.44 1.05 9.31
C ARG A 71 10.70 1.21 10.81
N ARG A 72 9.83 0.61 11.65
CA ARG A 72 9.96 0.69 13.10
C ARG A 72 11.27 0.05 13.59
N ARG A 73 11.64 -1.10 13.02
CA ARG A 73 12.90 -1.79 13.38
C ARG A 73 14.14 -0.98 13.02
N VAL A 74 14.11 -0.29 11.89
CA VAL A 74 15.23 0.51 11.41
C VAL A 74 15.32 1.84 12.17
N GLU A 75 14.19 2.44 12.58
CA GLU A 75 14.15 3.61 13.48
C GLU A 75 14.69 3.28 14.89
N GLU A 76 14.40 2.09 15.42
CA GLU A 76 14.92 1.61 16.72
C GLU A 76 16.45 1.37 16.72
N ALA A 77 17.08 1.26 15.55
CA ALA A 77 18.51 0.96 15.41
C ALA A 77 19.44 2.17 15.58
N ASP A 78 18.92 3.31 16.07
CA ASP A 78 19.60 4.60 16.27
C ASP A 78 20.48 5.05 15.08
N PRO A 79 19.85 5.41 13.95
CA PRO A 79 20.56 5.80 12.75
C PRO A 79 21.34 7.12 12.90
N PRO A 80 22.41 7.32 12.10
CA PRO A 80 23.17 8.57 12.06
C PRO A 80 22.24 9.76 11.76
N GLU A 81 22.57 10.95 12.29
CA GLU A 81 21.69 12.13 12.20
C GLU A 81 21.24 12.48 10.78
N ALA A 82 22.11 12.29 9.78
CA ALA A 82 21.79 12.52 8.37
C ALA A 82 20.68 11.62 7.80
N PHE A 83 20.42 10.46 8.42
CA PHE A 83 19.43 9.50 7.97
C PHE A 83 18.10 9.57 8.74
N LYS A 84 18.01 10.33 9.83
CA LYS A 84 16.81 10.38 10.68
C LYS A 84 15.58 10.89 9.90
N GLY A 85 14.42 10.27 10.13
CA GLY A 85 13.14 10.66 9.55
C GLY A 85 12.88 10.13 8.14
N MET A 86 12.84 11.03 7.15
CA MET A 86 12.48 10.66 5.76
C MET A 86 13.49 9.75 5.06
N PRO A 87 14.82 9.98 5.14
CA PRO A 87 15.79 9.16 4.41
C PRO A 87 15.74 7.68 4.83
N ILE A 88 15.65 7.41 6.12
CA ILE A 88 15.58 6.02 6.62
C ILE A 88 14.26 5.33 6.29
N THR A 89 13.17 6.10 6.24
CA THR A 89 11.87 5.61 5.77
C THR A 89 11.95 5.16 4.31
N LEU A 90 12.64 5.93 3.45
CA LEU A 90 12.89 5.55 2.06
C LEU A 90 13.80 4.33 1.93
N MET A 91 14.83 4.19 2.77
CA MET A 91 15.66 2.98 2.79
C MET A 91 14.86 1.75 3.20
N ALA A 92 14.02 1.85 4.24
CA ALA A 92 13.12 0.77 4.64
C ALA A 92 12.19 0.37 3.48
N ALA A 93 11.68 1.35 2.72
CA ALA A 93 10.83 1.09 1.56
C ALA A 93 11.60 0.34 0.45
N ALA A 94 12.86 0.74 0.20
CA ALA A 94 13.73 0.07 -0.77
C ALA A 94 14.04 -1.38 -0.38
N ILE A 95 14.32 -1.65 0.91
CA ILE A 95 14.55 -3.01 1.42
C ILE A 95 13.31 -3.89 1.22
N VAL A 96 12.14 -3.37 1.55
CA VAL A 96 10.87 -4.09 1.36
C VAL A 96 10.60 -4.33 -0.14
N ALA A 97 10.88 -3.36 -1.01
CA ALA A 97 10.75 -3.52 -2.45
C ALA A 97 11.69 -4.62 -3.00
N MET A 98 12.94 -4.67 -2.53
CA MET A 98 13.88 -5.74 -2.91
C MET A 98 13.40 -7.12 -2.45
N ALA A 99 12.81 -7.23 -1.26
CA ALA A 99 12.21 -8.48 -0.80
C ALA A 99 11.05 -8.90 -1.71
N PHE A 100 10.22 -7.96 -2.17
CA PHE A 100 9.13 -8.25 -3.11
C PHE A 100 9.61 -8.62 -4.52
N MET A 101 10.71 -8.05 -5.01
CA MET A 101 11.33 -8.46 -6.27
C MET A 101 11.76 -9.93 -6.25
N GLY A 102 12.09 -10.49 -5.08
CA GLY A 102 12.37 -11.91 -4.94
C GLY A 102 11.18 -12.83 -5.27
N PHE A 103 9.96 -12.30 -5.26
CA PHE A 103 8.77 -13.03 -5.71
C PHE A 103 8.47 -12.86 -7.21
N ALA A 104 9.26 -12.05 -7.93
CA ALA A 104 9.10 -11.91 -9.37
C ALA A 104 9.37 -13.26 -10.06
N GLY A 105 8.45 -13.69 -10.93
CA GLY A 105 8.53 -14.98 -11.62
C GLY A 105 8.16 -16.19 -10.75
N VAL A 106 7.71 -16.02 -9.50
CA VAL A 106 7.27 -17.17 -8.68
C VAL A 106 6.09 -17.89 -9.32
N ILE A 107 5.15 -17.17 -9.94
CA ILE A 107 3.99 -17.79 -10.60
C ILE A 107 4.42 -18.61 -11.82
N GLU A 108 5.29 -18.07 -12.67
CA GLU A 108 5.82 -18.75 -13.87
C GLU A 108 6.62 -20.01 -13.49
N ASN A 109 7.51 -19.91 -12.49
CA ASN A 109 8.34 -21.03 -12.05
C ASN A 109 7.55 -22.11 -11.29
N LEU A 110 6.48 -21.75 -10.57
CA LEU A 110 5.73 -22.67 -9.74
C LEU A 110 4.54 -23.32 -10.46
N PHE A 111 3.91 -22.60 -11.40
CA PHE A 111 2.74 -23.08 -12.14
C PHE A 111 3.01 -23.40 -13.61
N GLY A 112 4.22 -23.13 -14.12
CA GLY A 112 4.65 -23.55 -15.46
C GLY A 112 3.77 -23.04 -16.60
N VAL A 113 3.13 -21.88 -16.39
CA VAL A 113 2.33 -21.15 -17.39
C VAL A 113 3.16 -19.98 -17.89
#